data_AF-A0A4R3NFF7-F1
#
_entry.id   AF-A0A4R3NFF7-F1
#
_cell.length_a   1.000
_cell.length_b   1.000
_cell.length_c   1.000
_cell.angle_alpha   90.00
_cell.angle_beta   90.00
_cell.angle_gamma   90.00
#
_symmetry.space_group_name_H-M   'P 1'
#
loop_
_entity.id
_entity.type
_entity.pdbx_description
1 polymer ?
#
loop_
_entity_poly.entity_id
_entity_poly.type
_entity_poly.pdbx_seq_one_letter_code
_entity_poly.pdbx_strand_id
1 'polypeptide(L)'
;MARLLHHFSPVFAFGLALDEQVAAGQAGDAAASVTARARELIERARSAALADGKRPEQVDDAAFAVVAWIDEIMARNPAWLTSGVPPLQVAMFTTNNAGNEFFSHLSALKQEQDEVREVYYHALLCGFVGQYYYETGDTGELGKLKELHARQLPIAPAPVHTLREEKITPQPYGVPDPAGPKLPRQWDRALLGIGALVALLIPLVYLLWILLAAPKPLLSVPVQQVVAKFNADCADLTADVDEDRGAVKISGYAKSTEDMAAIRQQLAAIEGVKSVDAQLQLRIWPHCEVVRLLAPYKARNDDSGQHLVITPSVGHSDRFLEGENVIVKLQQPNYDGYLYVDYYTVNGDVAHIYPNAGEPGSGRLLHALEQFEVGATPNRTWTICPPFGQEMITVVASPRPLYQETLPEVQPAQEYLPKLRQMLEANRGNPQLLAAHLFMQTEPETDPARKSQAMMACAMPADAVPSQEPAQ
;
A
#
# COMPACT_ATOMS: atom_id res chain seq x y z
N MET A 1 -2.39 71.50 -13.82
CA MET A 1 -1.71 70.90 -12.64
C MET A 1 -1.13 69.58 -13.07
N ALA A 2 0.07 69.25 -12.63
CA ALA A 2 0.68 67.97 -12.97
C ALA A 2 -0.06 66.86 -12.19
N ARG A 3 -0.17 65.66 -12.76
CA ARG A 3 -0.67 64.49 -12.02
C ARG A 3 0.43 64.00 -11.08
N LEU A 4 0.05 63.29 -10.02
CA LEU A 4 0.97 62.77 -9.00
C LEU A 4 2.10 61.93 -9.63
N LEU A 5 1.77 61.10 -10.63
CA LEU A 5 2.75 60.31 -11.39
C LEU A 5 3.88 61.15 -12.02
N HIS A 6 3.60 62.37 -12.50
CA HIS A 6 4.63 63.23 -13.09
C HIS A 6 5.70 63.64 -12.07
N HIS A 7 5.30 63.89 -10.82
CA HIS A 7 6.23 64.25 -9.75
C HIS A 7 7.13 63.08 -9.35
N PHE A 8 6.62 61.85 -9.39
CA PHE A 8 7.37 60.62 -9.10
C PHE A 8 8.12 60.04 -10.32
N SER A 9 7.90 60.56 -11.53
CA SER A 9 8.54 60.08 -12.77
C SER A 9 10.08 60.04 -12.69
N PRO A 10 10.79 61.02 -12.08
CA PRO A 10 12.23 60.94 -11.90
C PRO A 10 12.67 59.76 -11.02
N VAL A 11 11.85 59.35 -10.05
CA VAL A 11 12.13 58.18 -9.20
C VAL A 11 11.96 56.90 -9.99
N PHE A 12 10.93 56.80 -10.83
CA PHE A 12 10.75 55.69 -11.76
C PHE A 12 11.90 55.58 -12.78
N ALA A 13 12.32 56.70 -13.36
CA ALA A 13 13.47 56.71 -14.27
C ALA A 13 14.75 56.22 -13.58
N PHE A 14 14.99 56.65 -12.33
CA PHE A 14 16.10 56.17 -11.52
C PHE A 14 16.00 54.67 -11.21
N GLY A 15 14.84 54.19 -10.78
CA GLY A 15 14.63 52.77 -10.48
C GLY A 15 14.77 51.86 -11.70
N LEU A 16 14.28 52.28 -12.87
CA LEU A 16 14.45 51.51 -14.12
C LEU A 16 15.91 51.44 -14.55
N ALA A 17 16.65 52.55 -14.47
CA ALA A 17 18.10 52.55 -14.74
C ALA A 17 18.86 51.66 -13.74
N LEU A 18 18.43 51.65 -12.48
CA LEU A 18 18.99 50.77 -11.45
C LEU A 18 18.70 49.30 -11.74
N ASP A 19 17.47 48.95 -12.12
CA ASP A 19 17.07 47.58 -12.46
C ASP A 19 17.85 47.06 -13.68
N GLU A 20 18.05 47.89 -14.70
CA GLU A 20 18.91 47.55 -15.85
C GLU A 20 20.36 47.26 -15.43
N GLN A 21 20.95 48.10 -14.56
CA GLN A 21 22.30 47.88 -14.04
C GLN A 21 22.40 46.61 -13.19
N VAL A 22 21.40 46.31 -12.37
CA VAL A 22 21.35 45.09 -11.55
C VAL A 22 21.23 43.85 -12.45
N ALA A 23 20.33 43.87 -13.43
CA ALA A 23 20.15 42.79 -14.39
C ALA A 23 21.41 42.53 -15.25
N ALA A 24 22.14 43.60 -15.60
CA ALA A 24 23.41 43.51 -16.34
C ALA A 24 24.61 43.10 -15.46
N GLY A 25 24.45 43.01 -14.14
CA GLY A 25 25.55 42.76 -13.19
C GLY A 25 26.55 43.91 -13.08
N GLN A 26 26.15 45.13 -13.45
CA GLN A 26 26.98 46.33 -13.50
C GLN A 26 26.75 47.28 -12.31
N ALA A 27 25.84 46.93 -11.41
CA ALA A 27 25.51 47.71 -10.22
C ALA A 27 26.62 47.63 -9.15
N GLY A 28 27.68 48.44 -9.33
CA GLY A 28 28.86 48.49 -8.45
C GLY A 28 28.83 49.55 -7.34
N ASP A 29 27.82 50.44 -7.34
CA ASP A 29 27.69 51.49 -6.33
C ASP A 29 27.37 50.90 -4.93
N ALA A 30 27.85 51.58 -3.88
CA ALA A 30 27.57 51.17 -2.51
C ALA A 30 26.08 51.31 -2.17
N ALA A 31 25.51 50.34 -1.44
CA ALA A 31 24.09 50.36 -1.06
C ALA A 31 23.66 51.67 -0.39
N ALA A 32 24.55 52.27 0.43
CA ALA A 32 24.29 53.52 1.12
C ALA A 32 24.13 54.72 0.15
N SER A 33 24.90 54.80 -0.93
CA SER A 33 24.79 55.90 -1.91
C SER A 33 23.52 55.76 -2.75
N VAL A 34 23.19 54.52 -3.15
CA VAL A 34 21.94 54.21 -3.89
C VAL A 34 20.72 54.54 -3.03
N THR A 35 20.70 54.10 -1.77
CA THR A 35 19.61 54.37 -0.82
C THR A 35 19.47 55.87 -0.55
N ALA A 36 20.58 56.58 -0.33
CA ALA A 36 20.57 58.03 -0.10
C ALA A 36 20.03 58.78 -1.33
N ARG A 37 20.42 58.37 -2.54
CA ARG A 37 19.95 58.97 -3.79
C ARG A 37 18.46 58.71 -4.03
N ALA A 38 18.01 57.48 -3.81
CA ALA A 38 16.58 57.14 -3.92
C ALA A 38 15.74 57.98 -2.95
N ARG A 39 16.15 58.05 -1.67
CA ARG A 39 15.48 58.85 -0.65
C ARG A 39 15.41 60.33 -1.03
N GLU A 40 16.51 60.89 -1.52
CA GLU A 40 16.56 62.27 -1.98
C GLU A 40 15.55 62.53 -3.12
N LEU A 41 15.48 61.64 -4.11
CA LEU A 41 14.54 61.77 -5.23
C LEU A 41 13.08 61.67 -4.76
N ILE A 42 12.79 60.77 -3.82
CA ILE A 42 11.45 60.59 -3.24
C ILE A 42 11.04 61.85 -2.46
N GLU A 43 11.90 62.42 -1.62
CA GLU A 43 11.58 63.65 -0.87
C GLU A 43 11.43 64.87 -1.78
N ARG A 44 12.20 64.94 -2.87
CA ARG A 44 12.02 65.96 -3.92
C ARG A 44 10.66 65.79 -4.62
N ALA A 45 10.25 64.56 -4.93
CA ALA A 45 8.95 64.28 -5.52
C ALA A 45 7.79 64.66 -4.57
N ARG A 46 7.89 64.30 -3.28
CA ARG A 46 6.90 64.67 -2.25
C ARG A 46 6.77 66.17 -2.10
N SER A 47 7.89 66.89 -1.97
CA SER A 47 7.87 68.35 -1.83
C SER A 47 7.32 69.07 -3.07
N ALA A 48 7.67 68.60 -4.27
CA ALA A 48 7.11 69.13 -5.52
C ALA A 48 5.60 68.89 -5.65
N ALA A 49 5.11 67.70 -5.29
CA ALA A 49 3.69 67.37 -5.32
C ALA A 49 2.88 68.22 -4.31
N LEU A 50 3.41 68.40 -3.09
CA LEU A 50 2.79 69.26 -2.07
C LEU A 50 2.75 70.73 -2.53
N ALA A 51 3.82 71.22 -3.16
CA ALA A 51 3.87 72.58 -3.70
C ALA A 51 2.88 72.81 -4.87
N ASP A 52 2.56 71.77 -5.65
CA ASP A 52 1.52 71.77 -6.68
C ASP A 52 0.09 71.56 -6.11
N GLY A 53 -0.05 71.56 -4.77
CA GLY A 53 -1.33 71.52 -4.06
C GLY A 53 -1.94 70.13 -3.89
N LYS A 54 -1.16 69.05 -4.05
CA LYS A 54 -1.64 67.69 -3.82
C LYS A 54 -1.89 67.43 -2.34
N ARG A 55 -2.87 66.57 -2.03
CA ARG A 55 -3.22 66.23 -0.64
C ARG A 55 -2.07 65.45 0.01
N PRO A 56 -1.66 65.78 1.25
CA PRO A 56 -0.56 65.09 1.92
C PRO A 56 -0.74 63.57 2.00
N GLU A 57 -1.95 63.12 2.33
CA GLU A 57 -2.32 61.69 2.38
C GLU A 57 -2.05 60.96 1.05
N GLN A 58 -2.38 61.58 -0.08
CA GLN A 58 -2.16 61.00 -1.41
C GLN A 58 -0.67 60.98 -1.79
N VAL A 59 0.07 62.02 -1.39
CA VAL A 59 1.51 62.11 -1.62
C VAL A 59 2.25 61.02 -0.85
N ASP A 60 1.85 60.75 0.39
CA ASP A 60 2.44 59.72 1.23
C ASP A 60 2.11 58.31 0.72
N ASP A 61 0.84 58.06 0.32
CA ASP A 61 0.44 56.79 -0.27
C ASP A 61 1.18 56.49 -1.58
N ALA A 62 1.41 57.50 -2.43
CA ALA A 62 2.18 57.35 -3.66
C ALA A 62 3.68 57.14 -3.40
N ALA A 63 4.25 57.83 -2.40
CA ALA A 63 5.62 57.61 -1.99
C ALA A 63 5.84 56.19 -1.46
N PHE A 64 4.86 55.62 -0.74
CA PHE A 64 4.89 54.24 -0.27
C PHE A 64 5.01 53.24 -1.44
N ALA A 65 4.22 53.42 -2.50
CA ALA A 65 4.26 52.56 -3.68
C ALA A 65 5.64 52.53 -4.34
N VAL A 66 6.24 53.71 -4.50
CA VAL A 66 7.56 53.85 -5.13
C VAL A 66 8.66 53.30 -4.23
N VAL A 67 8.56 53.48 -2.91
CA VAL A 67 9.49 52.90 -1.93
C VAL A 67 9.45 51.37 -1.98
N ALA A 68 8.27 50.76 -1.97
CA ALA A 68 8.12 49.31 -2.05
C ALA A 68 8.77 48.75 -3.33
N TRP A 69 8.59 49.43 -4.46
CA TRP A 69 9.16 49.02 -5.74
C TRP A 69 10.69 49.18 -5.82
N ILE A 70 11.24 50.30 -5.35
CA ILE A 70 12.69 50.50 -5.32
C ILE A 70 13.36 49.49 -4.39
N ASP A 71 12.79 49.23 -3.21
CA ASP A 71 13.33 48.24 -2.29
C ASP A 71 13.33 46.82 -2.90
N GLU A 72 12.32 46.47 -3.69
CA GLU A 72 12.29 45.19 -4.42
C GLU A 72 13.41 45.11 -5.47
N ILE A 73 13.65 46.18 -6.24
CA ILE A 73 14.77 46.25 -7.19
C ILE A 73 16.10 46.10 -6.44
N MET A 74 16.26 46.82 -5.32
CA MET A 74 17.48 46.73 -4.52
C MET A 74 17.70 45.34 -3.93
N ALA A 75 16.63 44.64 -3.54
CA ALA A 75 16.70 43.28 -3.04
C ALA A 75 17.17 42.25 -4.09
N ARG A 76 17.09 42.56 -5.40
CA ARG A 76 17.61 41.69 -6.46
C ARG A 76 19.14 41.66 -6.51
N ASN A 77 19.84 42.62 -5.89
CA ASN A 77 21.30 42.64 -5.81
C ASN A 77 21.81 42.05 -4.47
N PRO A 78 22.48 40.89 -4.48
CA PRO A 78 22.96 40.24 -3.25
C PRO A 78 23.94 41.08 -2.42
N ALA A 79 24.73 41.96 -3.06
CA ALA A 79 25.69 42.82 -2.38
C ALA A 79 24.99 43.89 -1.51
N TRP A 80 23.82 44.37 -1.93
CA TRP A 80 23.06 45.35 -1.16
C TRP A 80 22.26 44.71 -0.04
N LEU A 81 21.72 43.51 -0.24
CA LEU A 81 21.06 42.72 0.81
C LEU A 81 21.98 42.48 2.02
N THR A 82 23.28 42.31 1.79
CA THR A 82 24.28 42.02 2.84
C THR A 82 24.99 43.25 3.39
N SER A 83 24.67 44.45 2.88
CA SER A 83 25.37 45.70 3.22
C SER A 83 25.06 46.25 4.62
N GLY A 84 24.00 45.76 5.28
CA GLY A 84 23.53 46.24 6.58
C GLY A 84 22.84 47.62 6.54
N VAL A 85 22.67 48.23 5.36
CA VAL A 85 21.89 49.45 5.18
C VAL A 85 20.39 49.11 5.29
N PRO A 86 19.61 49.82 6.14
CA PRO A 86 18.19 49.54 6.26
C PRO A 86 17.44 49.91 4.96
N PRO A 87 16.48 49.09 4.51
CA PRO A 87 15.70 49.37 3.30
C PRO A 87 14.82 50.62 3.50
N LEU A 88 14.43 51.27 2.39
CA LEU A 88 13.69 52.52 2.41
C LEU A 88 12.34 52.40 3.12
N GLN A 89 11.67 51.25 3.00
CA GLN A 89 10.41 50.95 3.69
C GLN A 89 10.55 51.05 5.22
N VAL A 90 11.68 50.61 5.78
CA VAL A 90 11.96 50.74 7.21
C VAL A 90 12.33 52.18 7.54
N ALA A 91 13.18 52.80 6.72
CA ALA A 91 13.73 54.13 6.98
C ALA A 91 12.74 55.29 6.77
N MET A 92 11.65 55.07 6.02
CA MET A 92 10.64 56.09 5.68
C MET A 92 9.25 55.78 6.23
N PHE A 93 8.86 54.50 6.32
CA PHE A 93 7.51 54.09 6.70
C PHE A 93 7.45 53.16 7.92
N THR A 94 8.59 52.82 8.53
CA THR A 94 8.67 51.93 9.71
C THR A 94 8.00 50.57 9.49
N THR A 95 7.96 50.08 8.25
CA THR A 95 7.49 48.72 7.90
C THR A 95 8.63 47.90 7.31
N ASN A 96 8.55 46.58 7.44
CA ASN A 96 9.40 45.61 6.75
C ASN A 96 8.62 44.68 5.80
N ASN A 97 7.33 44.99 5.55
CA ASN A 97 6.40 44.14 4.82
C ASN A 97 5.71 44.90 3.66
N ALA A 98 6.41 45.90 3.09
CA ALA A 98 5.86 46.76 2.05
C ALA A 98 5.40 45.97 0.81
N GLY A 99 6.04 44.83 0.50
CA GLY A 99 5.68 43.94 -0.60
C GLY A 99 4.25 43.39 -0.53
N ASN A 100 3.74 43.13 0.68
CA ASN A 100 2.37 42.64 0.91
C ASN A 100 1.41 43.82 1.14
N GLU A 101 1.83 44.80 1.94
CA GLU A 101 1.04 46.00 2.25
C GLU A 101 0.69 46.81 1.00
N PHE A 102 1.54 46.79 -0.02
CA PHE A 102 1.28 47.43 -1.32
C PHE A 102 -0.08 47.04 -1.90
N PHE A 103 -0.41 45.75 -1.94
CA PHE A 103 -1.68 45.27 -2.50
C PHE A 103 -2.87 45.57 -1.58
N SER A 104 -2.64 45.62 -0.27
CA SER A 104 -3.64 46.06 0.71
C SER A 104 -3.98 47.56 0.51
N HIS A 105 -2.97 48.41 0.32
CA HIS A 105 -3.17 49.84 0.05
C HIS A 105 -3.87 50.04 -1.29
N LEU A 106 -3.40 49.36 -2.35
CA LEU A 106 -3.97 49.45 -3.70
C LEU A 106 -5.46 49.06 -3.75
N SER A 107 -5.85 48.00 -3.04
CA SER A 107 -7.24 47.54 -2.98
C SER A 107 -8.13 48.45 -2.12
N ALA A 108 -7.58 49.14 -1.12
CA ALA A 108 -8.29 50.09 -0.27
C ALA A 108 -8.51 51.47 -0.92
N LEU A 109 -7.85 51.78 -2.04
CA LEU A 109 -7.98 53.08 -2.72
C LEU A 109 -9.41 53.34 -3.17
N LYS A 110 -9.91 54.54 -2.84
CA LYS A 110 -11.22 55.03 -3.29
C LYS A 110 -11.14 55.63 -4.70
N GLN A 111 -12.31 55.89 -5.30
CA GLN A 111 -12.40 56.49 -6.64
C GLN A 111 -11.76 57.89 -6.72
N GLU A 112 -11.75 58.64 -5.62
CA GLU A 112 -11.12 59.96 -5.49
C GLU A 112 -9.58 59.93 -5.34
N GLN A 113 -8.99 58.74 -5.29
CA GLN A 113 -7.54 58.50 -5.21
C GLN A 113 -7.01 57.90 -6.53
N ASP A 114 -7.59 58.32 -7.65
CA ASP A 114 -7.23 57.91 -9.01
C ASP A 114 -5.76 58.20 -9.36
N GLU A 115 -5.24 59.36 -9.00
CA GLU A 115 -3.83 59.72 -9.21
C GLU A 115 -2.86 58.86 -8.37
N VAL A 116 -3.27 58.42 -7.18
CA VAL A 116 -2.47 57.48 -6.37
C VAL A 116 -2.49 56.11 -7.02
N ARG A 117 -3.66 55.66 -7.47
CA ARG A 117 -3.82 54.39 -8.19
C ARG A 117 -2.96 54.34 -9.44
N GLU A 118 -2.82 55.44 -10.17
CA GLU A 118 -1.91 55.55 -11.31
C GLU A 118 -0.45 55.27 -10.93
N VAL A 119 0.02 55.78 -9.79
CA VAL A 119 1.40 55.54 -9.31
C VAL A 119 1.61 54.07 -8.97
N TYR A 120 0.67 53.46 -8.22
CA TYR A 120 0.73 52.01 -7.93
C TYR A 120 0.68 51.17 -9.21
N TYR A 121 -0.22 51.51 -10.13
CA TYR A 121 -0.34 50.81 -11.40
C TYR A 121 0.94 50.95 -12.24
N HIS A 122 1.55 52.13 -12.26
CA HIS A 122 2.82 52.34 -12.95
C HIS A 122 3.95 51.48 -12.36
N ALA A 123 4.03 51.34 -11.03
CA ALA A 123 4.98 50.42 -10.40
C ALA A 123 4.77 48.96 -10.83
N LEU A 124 3.51 48.50 -10.95
CA LEU A 124 3.19 47.16 -11.48
C LEU A 124 3.62 46.98 -12.95
N LEU A 125 3.50 48.03 -13.76
CA LEU A 125 3.98 48.03 -15.16
C LEU A 125 5.51 48.02 -15.23
N CYS A 126 6.18 48.67 -14.29
CA CYS A 126 7.64 48.65 -14.12
C CYS A 126 8.17 47.38 -13.44
N GLY A 127 7.34 46.32 -13.33
CA GLY A 127 7.79 45.00 -12.88
C GLY A 127 7.84 44.81 -11.36
N PHE A 128 7.08 45.59 -10.59
CA PHE A 128 6.81 45.26 -9.19
C PHE A 128 5.99 43.98 -9.09
N VAL A 129 6.44 43.03 -8.26
CA VAL A 129 5.78 41.74 -8.09
C VAL A 129 5.26 41.55 -6.67
N GLY A 130 6.02 42.00 -5.66
CA GLY A 130 5.69 41.89 -4.24
C GLY A 130 5.36 40.46 -3.82
N GLN A 131 4.18 40.27 -3.21
CA GLN A 131 3.71 38.98 -2.70
C GLN A 131 3.52 37.89 -3.78
N TYR A 132 3.50 38.25 -5.07
CA TYR A 132 3.26 37.35 -6.19
C TYR A 132 4.55 36.83 -6.86
N TYR A 133 5.67 36.78 -6.14
CA TYR A 133 7.00 36.45 -6.68
C TYR A 133 7.11 35.08 -7.39
N TYR A 134 6.14 34.20 -7.19
CA TYR A 134 6.06 32.87 -7.79
C TYR A 134 5.36 32.86 -9.16
N GLU A 135 4.69 33.93 -9.56
CA GLU A 135 4.00 34.01 -10.86
C GLU A 135 4.96 34.45 -11.97
N THR A 136 4.84 33.83 -13.15
CA THR A 136 5.59 34.24 -14.35
C THR A 136 4.63 34.70 -15.44
N GLY A 137 4.83 35.92 -15.93
CA GLY A 137 3.97 36.54 -16.95
C GLY A 137 2.65 37.12 -16.42
N ASP A 138 1.77 37.54 -17.33
CA ASP A 138 0.53 38.26 -17.02
C ASP A 138 -0.72 37.34 -17.02
N THR A 139 -0.57 36.02 -16.94
CA THR A 139 -1.70 35.06 -16.95
C THR A 139 -2.19 34.66 -15.55
N GLY A 140 -1.43 35.00 -14.50
CA GLY A 140 -1.73 34.71 -13.10
C GLY A 140 -2.64 35.74 -12.41
N GLU A 141 -2.68 35.70 -11.07
CA GLU A 141 -3.43 36.65 -10.25
C GLU A 141 -2.89 38.08 -10.37
N LEU A 142 -1.57 38.26 -10.52
CA LEU A 142 -0.98 39.58 -10.75
C LEU A 142 -1.48 40.20 -12.05
N GLY A 143 -1.63 39.39 -13.11
CA GLY A 143 -2.21 39.81 -14.38
C GLY A 143 -3.68 40.24 -14.25
N LYS A 144 -4.48 39.48 -13.48
CA LYS A 144 -5.87 39.84 -13.18
C LYS A 144 -5.98 41.14 -12.39
N LEU A 145 -5.08 41.37 -11.42
CA LEU A 145 -5.02 42.61 -10.66
C LEU A 145 -4.66 43.80 -11.57
N LYS A 146 -3.67 43.65 -12.45
CA LYS A 146 -3.34 44.68 -13.45
C LYS A 146 -4.58 45.02 -14.30
N GLU A 147 -5.28 44.03 -14.83
CA GLU A 147 -6.50 44.26 -15.63
C GLU A 147 -7.63 44.93 -14.82
N LEU A 148 -7.85 44.51 -13.58
CA LEU A 148 -8.88 45.06 -12.70
C LEU A 148 -8.62 46.54 -12.36
N HIS A 149 -7.37 46.89 -12.05
CA HIS A 149 -6.99 48.25 -11.70
C HIS A 149 -6.85 49.15 -12.95
N ALA A 150 -6.44 48.61 -14.10
CA ALA A 150 -6.38 49.34 -15.37
C ALA A 150 -7.72 49.98 -15.75
N ARG A 151 -8.83 49.24 -15.59
CA ARG A 151 -10.19 49.72 -15.88
C ARG A 151 -10.67 50.83 -14.94
N GLN A 152 -10.03 50.99 -13.78
CA GLN A 152 -10.37 52.00 -12.77
C GLN A 152 -9.49 53.24 -12.90
N LEU A 153 -8.56 53.29 -13.86
CA LEU A 153 -7.75 54.46 -14.12
C LEU A 153 -8.55 55.51 -14.91
N PRO A 154 -8.29 56.80 -14.69
CA PRO A 154 -8.90 57.90 -15.45
C PRO A 154 -8.65 57.80 -16.95
N ILE A 155 -7.47 57.31 -17.32
CA ILE A 155 -7.10 56.96 -18.69
C ILE A 155 -6.73 55.49 -18.65
N ALA A 156 -7.68 54.64 -19.05
CA ALA A 156 -7.44 53.21 -19.17
C ALA A 156 -6.33 52.97 -20.23
N PRO A 157 -5.35 52.09 -19.94
CA PRO A 157 -4.33 51.73 -20.91
C PRO A 157 -4.98 51.03 -22.10
N ALA A 158 -4.43 51.25 -23.30
CA ALA A 158 -4.93 50.61 -24.51
C ALA A 158 -4.82 49.08 -24.39
N PRO A 159 -5.89 48.31 -24.67
CA PRO A 159 -5.83 46.86 -24.61
C PRO A 159 -4.84 46.34 -25.65
N VAL A 160 -3.78 45.64 -25.21
CA VAL A 160 -2.72 45.16 -26.12
C VAL A 160 -3.24 44.23 -27.23
N HIS A 161 -4.34 43.54 -26.98
CA HIS A 161 -4.99 42.64 -27.94
C HIS A 161 -5.83 43.39 -29.00
N THR A 162 -6.24 44.63 -28.73
CA THR A 162 -6.96 45.49 -29.68
C THR A 162 -6.07 46.50 -30.37
N LEU A 163 -4.77 46.64 -30.02
CA LEU A 163 -3.86 47.61 -30.65
C LEU A 163 -3.77 47.50 -32.19
N ARG A 164 -4.07 46.33 -32.75
CA ARG A 164 -4.13 46.12 -34.21
C ARG A 164 -5.40 46.72 -34.83
N GLU A 165 -6.47 46.80 -34.07
CA GLU A 165 -7.81 47.21 -34.49
C GLU A 165 -8.10 48.66 -34.09
N GLU A 166 -7.54 49.10 -32.96
CA GLU A 166 -7.68 50.45 -32.42
C GLU A 166 -6.68 51.41 -33.05
N LYS A 167 -7.22 52.53 -33.47
CA LYS A 167 -6.55 53.55 -34.26
C LYS A 167 -5.88 54.56 -33.32
N ILE A 168 -4.59 54.33 -33.03
CA ILE A 168 -3.82 55.05 -32.00
C ILE A 168 -3.45 56.51 -32.40
N THR A 169 -3.49 56.91 -33.67
CA THR A 169 -3.15 58.28 -34.10
C THR A 169 -4.23 58.93 -34.96
N PRO A 170 -4.41 60.27 -34.89
CA PRO A 170 -5.43 60.99 -35.68
C PRO A 170 -5.10 61.16 -37.19
N GLN A 171 -4.08 60.49 -37.74
CA GLN A 171 -3.72 60.55 -39.16
C GLN A 171 -4.47 59.49 -40.00
N PRO A 172 -4.64 59.64 -41.33
CA PRO A 172 -5.78 59.08 -42.02
C PRO A 172 -5.59 57.61 -42.38
N TYR A 173 -6.29 56.73 -41.68
CA TYR A 173 -6.55 55.33 -42.04
C TYR A 173 -7.38 55.14 -43.33
N GLY A 174 -7.42 56.16 -44.19
CA GLY A 174 -8.10 56.12 -45.49
C GLY A 174 -7.25 55.47 -46.58
N VAL A 175 -5.98 55.16 -46.30
CA VAL A 175 -5.11 54.41 -47.22
C VAL A 175 -5.03 52.97 -46.69
N PRO A 176 -5.31 51.95 -47.52
CA PRO A 176 -5.07 50.56 -47.15
C PRO A 176 -3.60 50.37 -46.75
N ASP A 177 -3.36 49.64 -45.67
CA ASP A 177 -1.99 49.31 -45.27
C ASP A 177 -1.22 48.69 -46.45
N PRO A 178 0.04 49.08 -46.68
CA PRO A 178 0.86 48.44 -47.70
C PRO A 178 0.93 46.95 -47.41
N ALA A 179 0.77 46.14 -48.46
CA ALA A 179 0.87 44.69 -48.33
C ALA A 179 2.23 44.33 -47.72
N GLY A 180 2.21 43.86 -46.47
CA GLY A 180 3.42 43.39 -45.79
C GLY A 180 4.12 42.27 -46.57
N PRO A 181 5.39 41.96 -46.25
CA PRO A 181 6.14 40.92 -46.93
C PRO A 181 5.33 39.62 -46.92
N LYS A 182 5.03 39.09 -48.10
CA LYS A 182 4.36 37.80 -48.26
C LYS A 182 5.34 36.71 -47.81
N LEU A 183 5.35 36.37 -46.52
CA LEU A 183 5.97 35.12 -46.11
C LEU A 183 5.25 33.97 -46.86
N PRO A 184 6.00 33.00 -47.41
CA PRO A 184 5.45 31.95 -48.26
C PRO A 184 4.58 30.97 -47.45
N ARG A 185 3.31 31.33 -47.27
CA ARG A 185 2.20 30.60 -46.62
C ARG A 185 1.97 29.15 -47.08
N GLN A 186 2.66 28.70 -48.13
CA GLN A 186 2.53 27.36 -48.70
C GLN A 186 3.21 26.29 -47.84
N TRP A 187 4.27 26.63 -47.12
CA TRP A 187 4.93 25.69 -46.20
C TRP A 187 4.14 25.53 -44.89
N ASP A 188 3.50 26.60 -44.39
CA ASP A 188 2.71 26.53 -43.14
C ASP A 188 1.50 25.59 -43.26
N ARG A 189 0.80 25.60 -44.40
CA ARG A 189 -0.36 24.70 -44.61
C ARG A 189 0.07 23.24 -44.78
N ALA A 190 1.19 23.01 -45.45
CA ALA A 190 1.75 21.67 -45.59
C ALA A 190 2.24 21.13 -44.23
N LEU A 191 2.94 21.96 -43.45
CA LEU A 191 3.40 21.62 -42.11
C LEU A 191 2.25 21.39 -41.13
N LEU A 192 1.19 22.20 -41.19
CA LEU A 192 -0.03 21.98 -40.40
C LEU A 192 -0.75 20.69 -40.81
N GLY A 193 -0.82 20.39 -42.11
CA GLY A 193 -1.39 19.14 -42.61
C GLY A 193 -0.61 17.91 -42.16
N ILE A 194 0.73 17.96 -42.22
CA ILE A 194 1.62 16.89 -41.72
C ILE A 194 1.47 16.75 -40.21
N GLY A 195 1.43 17.86 -39.46
CA GLY A 195 1.24 17.85 -38.01
C GLY A 195 -0.08 17.20 -37.60
N ALA A 196 -1.19 17.53 -38.28
CA ALA A 196 -2.49 16.93 -38.03
C ALA A 196 -2.51 15.42 -38.36
N LEU A 197 -1.85 15.00 -39.45
CA LEU A 197 -1.73 13.59 -39.82
C LEU A 197 -0.96 12.80 -38.75
N VAL A 198 0.17 13.33 -38.28
CA VAL A 198 1.00 12.70 -37.24
C VAL A 198 0.24 12.61 -35.92
N ALA A 199 -0.44 13.69 -35.51
CA ALA A 199 -1.26 13.72 -34.29
C ALA A 199 -2.40 12.69 -34.32
N LEU A 200 -2.92 12.35 -35.51
CA LEU A 200 -3.96 11.35 -35.70
C LEU A 200 -3.40 9.92 -35.82
N LEU A 201 -2.20 9.77 -36.40
CA LEU A 201 -1.54 8.47 -36.54
C LEU A 201 -0.97 7.94 -35.22
N ILE A 202 -0.44 8.79 -34.35
CA ILE A 202 0.10 8.36 -33.04
C ILE A 202 -0.94 7.57 -32.21
N PRO A 203 -2.17 8.07 -31.95
CA PRO A 203 -3.15 7.32 -31.18
C PRO A 203 -3.68 6.10 -31.94
N LEU A 204 -3.76 6.14 -33.27
CA LEU A 204 -4.16 4.98 -34.08
C LEU A 204 -3.13 3.85 -34.03
N VAL A 205 -1.84 4.18 -34.12
CA VAL A 205 -0.74 3.21 -33.98
C VAL A 205 -0.68 2.68 -32.56
N TYR A 206 -0.89 3.53 -31.55
CA TYR A 206 -0.96 3.10 -30.16
C TYR A 206 -2.16 2.16 -29.90
N LEU A 207 -3.33 2.47 -30.45
CA LEU A 207 -4.51 1.63 -30.36
C LEU A 207 -4.32 0.30 -31.12
N LEU A 208 -3.71 0.35 -32.30
CA LEU A 208 -3.33 -0.86 -33.06
C LEU A 208 -2.32 -1.71 -32.27
N TRP A 209 -1.36 -1.09 -31.58
CA TRP A 209 -0.41 -1.78 -30.71
C TRP A 209 -1.12 -2.45 -29.52
N ILE A 210 -2.08 -1.78 -28.88
CA ILE A 210 -2.92 -2.38 -27.82
C ILE A 210 -3.74 -3.55 -28.35
N LEU A 211 -4.31 -3.43 -29.56
CA LEU A 211 -5.13 -4.49 -30.16
C LEU A 211 -4.29 -5.69 -30.64
N LEU A 212 -3.04 -5.46 -31.05
CA LEU A 212 -2.09 -6.51 -31.46
C LEU A 212 -1.31 -7.11 -30.27
N ALA A 213 -1.17 -6.37 -29.17
CA ALA A 213 -0.69 -6.89 -27.91
C ALA A 213 -1.77 -7.81 -27.35
N ALA A 214 -1.73 -9.09 -27.75
CA ALA A 214 -2.59 -10.12 -27.20
C ALA A 214 -2.56 -10.03 -25.66
N PRO A 215 -3.71 -10.17 -24.96
CA PRO A 215 -3.69 -10.27 -23.51
C PRO A 215 -2.71 -11.38 -23.14
N LYS A 216 -1.72 -11.07 -22.29
CA LYS A 216 -0.80 -12.08 -21.77
C LYS A 216 -1.67 -13.22 -21.23
N PRO A 217 -1.50 -14.47 -21.68
CA PRO A 217 -2.28 -15.57 -21.12
C PRO A 217 -2.03 -15.59 -19.62
N LEU A 218 -3.11 -15.50 -18.84
CA LEU A 218 -3.05 -15.46 -17.39
C LEU A 218 -2.41 -16.77 -16.89
N LEU A 219 -1.20 -16.67 -16.34
CA LEU A 219 -0.44 -17.81 -15.85
C LEU A 219 -1.15 -18.49 -14.67
N SER A 220 -1.98 -17.73 -13.96
CA SER A 220 -2.80 -18.19 -12.83
C SER A 220 -3.75 -19.35 -13.18
N VAL A 221 -4.37 -19.36 -14.35
CA VAL A 221 -5.35 -20.39 -14.74
C VAL A 221 -4.73 -21.80 -14.85
N PRO A 222 -3.67 -22.03 -15.67
CA PRO A 222 -3.04 -23.35 -15.75
C PRO A 222 -2.39 -23.77 -14.43
N VAL A 223 -1.84 -22.84 -13.65
CA VAL A 223 -1.30 -23.14 -12.31
C VAL A 223 -2.41 -23.65 -11.37
N GLN A 224 -3.56 -22.98 -11.34
CA GLN A 224 -4.70 -23.40 -10.52
C GLN A 224 -5.24 -24.77 -10.94
N GLN A 225 -5.23 -25.12 -12.23
CA GLN A 225 -5.64 -26.45 -12.70
C GLN A 225 -4.72 -27.56 -12.18
N VAL A 226 -3.41 -27.35 -12.22
CA VAL A 226 -2.43 -28.31 -11.67
C VAL A 226 -2.64 -28.45 -10.17
N VAL A 227 -2.75 -27.34 -9.44
CA VAL A 227 -3.00 -27.33 -7.98
C VAL A 227 -4.28 -28.08 -7.64
N ALA A 228 -5.40 -27.79 -8.32
CA ALA A 228 -6.69 -28.41 -8.07
C ALA A 228 -6.67 -29.93 -8.30
N LYS A 229 -5.94 -30.40 -9.33
CA LYS A 229 -5.77 -31.83 -9.60
C LYS A 229 -5.12 -32.56 -8.42
N PHE A 230 -4.01 -32.05 -7.91
CA PHE A 230 -3.33 -32.68 -6.77
C PHE A 230 -4.14 -32.55 -5.48
N ASN A 231 -4.84 -31.43 -5.26
CA ASN A 231 -5.70 -31.25 -4.08
C ASN A 231 -6.88 -32.23 -4.05
N ALA A 232 -7.38 -32.66 -5.21
CA ALA A 232 -8.36 -33.73 -5.30
C ALA A 232 -7.79 -35.08 -4.81
N ASP A 233 -6.50 -35.34 -5.07
CA ASP A 233 -5.79 -36.58 -4.78
C ASP A 233 -5.01 -36.57 -3.45
N CYS A 234 -5.56 -35.92 -2.41
CA CYS A 234 -5.00 -35.86 -1.05
C CYS A 234 -3.77 -34.96 -0.88
N ALA A 235 -3.73 -33.85 -1.62
CA ALA A 235 -2.84 -32.72 -1.35
C ALA A 235 -3.62 -31.53 -0.76
N ASP A 236 -2.89 -30.59 -0.16
CA ASP A 236 -3.43 -29.29 0.24
C ASP A 236 -2.39 -28.23 -0.12
N LEU A 237 -2.51 -27.71 -1.33
CA LEU A 237 -1.56 -26.80 -1.96
C LEU A 237 -2.17 -25.42 -2.13
N THR A 238 -1.42 -24.40 -1.72
CA THR A 238 -1.71 -22.99 -1.98
C THR A 238 -0.63 -22.44 -2.91
N ALA A 239 -1.05 -21.80 -4.01
CA ALA A 239 -0.14 -21.21 -4.99
C ALA A 239 -0.32 -19.69 -5.07
N ASP A 240 0.81 -18.99 -5.13
CA ASP A 240 0.95 -17.57 -5.37
C ASP A 240 1.73 -17.37 -6.68
N VAL A 241 1.20 -16.55 -7.60
CA VAL A 241 1.71 -16.42 -8.97
C VAL A 241 2.06 -14.97 -9.25
N ASP A 242 3.35 -14.71 -9.46
CA ASP A 242 3.86 -13.44 -9.96
C ASP A 242 3.88 -13.49 -11.50
N GLU A 243 2.83 -12.95 -12.13
CA GLU A 243 2.65 -13.00 -13.59
C GLU A 243 3.70 -12.17 -14.36
N ASP A 244 4.25 -11.11 -13.75
CA ASP A 244 5.25 -10.26 -14.40
C ASP A 244 6.63 -10.94 -14.43
N ARG A 245 6.99 -11.62 -13.35
CA ARG A 245 8.26 -12.37 -13.26
C ARG A 245 8.14 -13.80 -13.78
N GLY A 246 6.94 -14.32 -13.97
CA GLY A 246 6.69 -15.73 -14.28
C GLY A 246 7.16 -16.63 -13.14
N ALA A 247 7.01 -16.19 -11.89
CA ALA A 247 7.45 -16.93 -10.71
C ALA A 247 6.24 -17.52 -9.99
N VAL A 248 6.29 -18.82 -9.69
CA VAL A 248 5.23 -19.53 -8.97
C VAL A 248 5.79 -19.95 -7.62
N LYS A 249 5.16 -19.49 -6.54
CA LYS A 249 5.42 -19.95 -5.18
C LYS A 249 4.31 -20.89 -4.77
N ILE A 250 4.67 -22.10 -4.36
CA ILE A 250 3.71 -23.10 -3.88
C ILE A 250 4.11 -23.57 -2.49
N SER A 251 3.12 -23.68 -1.61
CA SER A 251 3.29 -24.17 -0.24
C SER A 251 2.17 -25.14 0.10
N GLY A 252 2.46 -26.12 0.96
CA GLY A 252 1.46 -27.08 1.41
C GLY A 252 1.96 -28.51 1.55
N TYR A 253 1.05 -29.47 1.39
CA TYR A 253 1.31 -30.89 1.63
C TYR A 253 1.03 -31.75 0.40
N ALA A 254 1.78 -32.85 0.25
CA ALA A 254 1.54 -33.87 -0.77
C ALA A 254 1.68 -35.28 -0.17
N LYS A 255 0.95 -36.26 -0.73
CA LYS A 255 0.88 -37.63 -0.19
C LYS A 255 2.14 -38.48 -0.39
N SER A 256 2.99 -38.12 -1.34
CA SER A 256 4.22 -38.86 -1.66
C SER A 256 5.33 -37.93 -2.14
N THR A 257 6.58 -38.40 -2.04
CA THR A 257 7.73 -37.70 -2.61
C THR A 257 7.68 -37.65 -4.14
N GLU A 258 7.05 -38.65 -4.77
CA GLU A 258 6.78 -38.69 -6.20
C GLU A 258 5.83 -37.56 -6.62
N ASP A 259 4.76 -37.33 -5.86
CA ASP A 259 3.83 -36.24 -6.12
C ASP A 259 4.49 -34.88 -5.92
N MET A 260 5.35 -34.72 -4.90
CA MET A 260 6.11 -33.49 -4.72
C MET A 260 7.00 -33.18 -5.95
N ALA A 261 7.62 -34.20 -6.53
CA ALA A 261 8.40 -34.05 -7.76
C ALA A 261 7.50 -33.76 -8.97
N ALA A 262 6.38 -34.47 -9.10
CA ALA A 262 5.42 -34.30 -10.19
C ALA A 262 4.77 -32.91 -10.18
N ILE A 263 4.45 -32.35 -9.00
CA ILE A 263 3.93 -30.98 -8.83
C ILE A 263 4.94 -29.98 -9.38
N ARG A 264 6.22 -30.07 -8.94
CA ARG A 264 7.28 -29.17 -9.41
C ARG A 264 7.47 -29.26 -10.92
N GLN A 265 7.48 -30.47 -11.46
CA GLN A 265 7.65 -30.70 -12.90
C GLN A 265 6.48 -30.17 -13.72
N GLN A 266 5.23 -30.43 -13.30
CA GLN A 266 4.05 -29.97 -14.03
C GLN A 266 3.91 -28.45 -13.99
N LEU A 267 4.24 -27.80 -12.87
CA LEU A 267 4.25 -26.33 -12.78
C LEU A 267 5.34 -25.71 -13.65
N ALA A 268 6.55 -26.28 -13.66
CA ALA A 268 7.65 -25.80 -14.49
C ALA A 268 7.41 -26.00 -15.99
N ALA A 269 6.55 -26.95 -16.36
CA ALA A 269 6.18 -27.21 -17.76
C ALA A 269 5.09 -26.26 -18.30
N ILE A 270 4.48 -25.43 -17.45
CA ILE A 270 3.48 -24.44 -17.89
C ILE A 270 4.19 -23.33 -18.67
N GLU A 271 3.68 -23.03 -19.86
CA GLU A 271 4.18 -21.94 -20.69
C GLU A 271 4.09 -20.59 -19.96
N GLY A 272 5.22 -19.89 -19.84
CA GLY A 272 5.32 -18.62 -19.12
C GLY A 272 5.86 -18.73 -17.69
N VAL A 273 5.96 -19.94 -17.12
CA VAL A 273 6.65 -20.15 -15.84
C VAL A 273 8.16 -20.15 -16.06
N LYS A 274 8.87 -19.28 -15.34
CA LYS A 274 10.35 -19.16 -15.35
C LYS A 274 10.99 -19.76 -14.11
N SER A 275 10.29 -19.75 -12.98
CA SER A 275 10.79 -20.30 -11.72
C SER A 275 9.66 -20.84 -10.86
N VAL A 276 9.92 -21.93 -10.14
CA VAL A 276 9.01 -22.55 -9.18
C VAL A 276 9.72 -22.67 -7.85
N ASP A 277 9.21 -21.98 -6.83
CA ASP A 277 9.62 -22.14 -5.44
C ASP A 277 8.58 -22.99 -4.72
N ALA A 278 8.96 -24.18 -4.25
CA ALA A 278 8.04 -25.20 -3.78
C ALA A 278 8.39 -25.69 -2.38
N GLN A 279 7.69 -25.13 -1.40
CA GLN A 279 7.76 -25.44 0.03
C GLN A 279 6.72 -26.52 0.38
N LEU A 280 7.02 -27.76 -0.01
CA LEU A 280 6.12 -28.89 0.15
C LEU A 280 6.56 -29.78 1.32
N GLN A 281 5.60 -30.27 2.10
CA GLN A 281 5.80 -31.25 3.17
C GLN A 281 5.10 -32.57 2.83
N LEU A 282 5.65 -33.69 3.28
CA LEU A 282 5.05 -35.01 3.09
C LEU A 282 3.91 -35.20 4.10
N ARG A 283 2.73 -35.56 3.61
CA ARG A 283 1.59 -35.99 4.44
C ARG A 283 0.86 -37.13 3.74
N ILE A 284 1.17 -38.35 4.14
CA ILE A 284 0.68 -39.57 3.50
C ILE A 284 -0.85 -39.71 3.61
N TRP A 285 -1.43 -40.49 2.71
CA TRP A 285 -2.78 -41.02 2.91
C TRP A 285 -2.71 -42.11 4.01
N PRO A 286 -3.65 -42.18 4.97
CA PRO A 286 -4.93 -41.45 5.08
C PRO A 286 -4.86 -40.11 5.82
N HIS A 287 -3.70 -39.71 6.35
CA HIS A 287 -3.61 -38.53 7.23
C HIS A 287 -4.08 -37.24 6.57
N CYS A 288 -3.72 -37.02 5.30
CA CYS A 288 -4.20 -35.88 4.53
C CYS A 288 -5.74 -35.84 4.43
N GLU A 289 -6.40 -36.99 4.24
CA GLU A 289 -7.84 -37.07 4.11
C GLU A 289 -8.56 -36.76 5.43
N VAL A 290 -8.02 -37.30 6.52
CA VAL A 290 -8.58 -37.09 7.86
C VAL A 290 -8.43 -35.65 8.30
N VAL A 291 -7.26 -35.04 8.11
CA VAL A 291 -7.06 -33.61 8.44
C VAL A 291 -8.04 -32.75 7.66
N ARG A 292 -8.21 -33.02 6.36
CA ARG A 292 -9.18 -32.31 5.53
C ARG A 292 -10.62 -32.50 6.03
N LEU A 293 -10.98 -33.72 6.41
CA LEU A 293 -12.30 -34.07 6.92
C LEU A 293 -12.60 -33.40 8.26
N LEU A 294 -11.60 -33.30 9.15
CA LEU A 294 -11.74 -32.74 10.50
C LEU A 294 -11.47 -31.22 10.57
N ALA A 295 -10.91 -30.61 9.52
CA ALA A 295 -10.56 -29.19 9.45
C ALA A 295 -11.65 -28.23 9.99
N PRO A 296 -12.93 -28.32 9.59
CA PRO A 296 -13.95 -27.40 10.11
C PRO A 296 -14.21 -27.58 11.61
N TYR A 297 -14.07 -28.79 12.15
CA TYR A 297 -14.30 -29.08 13.58
C TYR A 297 -13.09 -28.72 14.43
N LYS A 298 -11.88 -28.81 13.85
CA LYS A 298 -10.66 -28.30 14.48
C LYS A 298 -10.65 -26.78 14.55
N ALA A 299 -11.01 -26.09 13.47
CA ALA A 299 -11.11 -24.63 13.46
C ALA A 299 -12.09 -24.15 14.55
N ARG A 300 -13.25 -24.82 14.70
CA ARG A 300 -14.18 -24.54 15.81
C ARG A 300 -13.56 -24.74 17.19
N ASN A 301 -12.76 -25.79 17.39
CA ASN A 301 -12.09 -26.01 18.67
C ASN A 301 -11.10 -24.87 18.98
N ASP A 302 -10.31 -24.49 17.98
CA ASP A 302 -9.30 -23.42 18.09
C ASP A 302 -9.98 -22.04 18.35
N ASP A 303 -11.10 -21.76 17.70
CA ASP A 303 -11.82 -20.48 17.80
C ASP A 303 -12.71 -20.36 19.05
N SER A 304 -13.34 -21.46 19.49
CA SER A 304 -14.37 -21.43 20.52
C SER A 304 -13.84 -21.37 21.96
N GLY A 305 -12.55 -21.63 22.17
CA GLY A 305 -11.96 -21.74 23.50
C GLY A 305 -12.60 -22.83 24.36
N GLN A 306 -13.24 -23.84 23.76
CA GLN A 306 -13.90 -24.93 24.50
C GLN A 306 -12.92 -25.96 25.08
N HIS A 307 -11.62 -25.81 24.79
CA HIS A 307 -10.50 -26.53 25.40
C HIS A 307 -10.50 -28.06 25.22
N LEU A 308 -10.90 -28.59 24.05
CA LEU A 308 -10.53 -29.96 23.68
C LEU A 308 -9.01 -30.01 23.50
N VAL A 309 -8.32 -30.76 24.34
CA VAL A 309 -6.85 -30.86 24.30
C VAL A 309 -6.44 -32.33 24.27
N ILE A 310 -5.51 -32.63 23.36
CA ILE A 310 -4.75 -33.86 23.32
C ILE A 310 -3.28 -33.52 23.60
N THR A 311 -2.65 -34.23 24.53
CA THR A 311 -1.24 -34.05 24.88
C THR A 311 -0.56 -35.40 24.98
N PRO A 312 0.60 -35.60 24.33
CA PRO A 312 1.37 -36.82 24.51
C PRO A 312 1.90 -36.90 25.95
N SER A 313 1.82 -38.09 26.56
CA SER A 313 2.21 -38.27 27.97
C SER A 313 3.73 -38.19 28.19
N VAL A 314 4.53 -38.35 27.12
CA VAL A 314 5.99 -38.23 27.12
C VAL A 314 6.51 -36.77 27.21
N GLY A 315 5.62 -35.81 27.46
CA GLY A 315 5.95 -34.48 27.98
C GLY A 315 6.52 -33.48 26.98
N HIS A 316 7.40 -33.87 26.05
CA HIS A 316 8.14 -32.89 25.23
C HIS A 316 8.51 -33.28 23.78
N SER A 317 8.31 -34.52 23.33
CA SER A 317 8.57 -34.88 21.92
C SER A 317 7.32 -35.45 21.24
N ASP A 318 7.07 -34.97 20.03
CA ASP A 318 6.22 -35.60 19.02
C ASP A 318 6.89 -36.85 18.41
N ARG A 319 8.05 -37.25 18.92
CA ARG A 319 8.82 -38.41 18.50
C ARG A 319 8.67 -39.55 19.47
N PHE A 320 8.49 -40.73 18.92
CA PHE A 320 8.39 -41.98 19.65
C PHE A 320 9.31 -43.04 19.04
N LEU A 321 9.85 -43.88 19.91
CA LEU A 321 10.74 -44.97 19.51
C LEU A 321 9.99 -46.31 19.49
N GLU A 322 10.51 -47.24 18.70
CA GLU A 322 10.04 -48.62 18.67
C GLU A 322 9.94 -49.24 20.09
N GLY A 323 8.84 -49.92 20.36
CA GLY A 323 8.57 -50.55 21.65
C GLY A 323 7.99 -49.60 22.72
N GLU A 324 7.91 -48.29 22.46
CA GLU A 324 7.20 -47.37 23.33
C GLU A 324 5.68 -47.51 23.19
N ASN A 325 4.96 -47.23 24.27
CA ASN A 325 3.51 -47.26 24.29
C ASN A 325 2.93 -45.87 24.00
N VAL A 326 1.96 -45.81 23.10
CA VAL A 326 1.18 -44.61 22.82
C VAL A 326 0.21 -44.37 23.97
N ILE A 327 0.59 -43.46 24.87
CA ILE A 327 -0.28 -42.98 25.96
C ILE A 327 -0.55 -41.50 25.72
N VAL A 328 -1.82 -41.15 25.57
CA VAL A 328 -2.26 -39.76 25.38
C VAL A 328 -3.11 -39.29 26.54
N LYS A 329 -2.78 -38.10 27.03
CA LYS A 329 -3.62 -37.38 27.98
C LYS A 329 -4.65 -36.57 27.21
N LEU A 330 -5.91 -36.76 27.56
CA LEU A 330 -7.04 -36.09 26.94
C LEU A 330 -7.73 -35.19 27.95
N GLN A 331 -8.27 -34.08 27.46
CA GLN A 331 -9.18 -33.21 28.20
C GLN A 331 -10.46 -33.03 27.40
N GLN A 332 -11.59 -33.38 28.02
CA GLN A 332 -12.93 -33.13 27.46
C GLN A 332 -13.18 -31.62 27.32
N PRO A 333 -13.95 -31.17 26.32
CA PRO A 333 -14.35 -29.77 26.24
C PRO A 333 -15.13 -29.32 27.48
N ASN A 334 -15.43 -28.03 27.57
CA ASN A 334 -16.23 -27.44 28.63
C ASN A 334 -17.74 -27.82 28.62
N TYR A 335 -18.08 -29.02 28.14
CA TYR A 335 -19.43 -29.58 28.15
C TYR A 335 -19.39 -31.12 28.34
N ASP A 336 -20.50 -31.67 28.86
CA ASP A 336 -20.65 -33.12 29.01
C ASP A 336 -20.90 -33.81 27.66
N GLY A 337 -20.18 -34.89 27.36
CA GLY A 337 -20.27 -35.53 26.05
C GLY A 337 -19.47 -36.82 25.92
N TYR A 338 -19.21 -37.20 24.67
CA TYR A 338 -18.53 -38.43 24.28
C TYR A 338 -17.27 -38.09 23.49
N LEU A 339 -16.19 -38.81 23.76
CA LEU A 339 -14.94 -38.71 23.03
C LEU A 339 -14.69 -39.94 22.18
N TYR A 340 -14.06 -39.71 21.04
CA TYR A 340 -13.64 -40.71 20.08
C TYR A 340 -12.19 -40.44 19.71
N VAL A 341 -11.33 -41.43 19.89
CA VAL A 341 -9.87 -41.34 19.74
C VAL A 341 -9.43 -42.41 18.77
N ASP A 342 -8.96 -41.96 17.61
CA ASP A 342 -8.53 -42.83 16.52
C ASP A 342 -7.05 -42.59 16.22
N TYR A 343 -6.30 -43.67 16.05
CA TYR A 343 -4.88 -43.65 15.71
C TYR A 343 -4.64 -44.23 14.33
N TYR A 344 -4.10 -43.40 13.45
CA TYR A 344 -3.84 -43.71 12.05
C TYR A 344 -2.36 -44.01 11.86
N THR A 345 -2.09 -45.25 11.45
CA THR A 345 -0.72 -45.75 11.23
C THR A 345 -0.20 -45.36 9.86
N VAL A 346 1.11 -45.53 9.65
CA VAL A 346 1.76 -45.35 8.35
C VAL A 346 1.31 -46.38 7.30
N ASN A 347 0.78 -47.53 7.72
CA ASN A 347 0.25 -48.55 6.81
C ASN A 347 -1.13 -48.19 6.23
N GLY A 348 -1.78 -47.16 6.76
CA GLY A 348 -3.12 -46.76 6.36
C GLY A 348 -4.23 -47.53 7.08
N ASP A 349 -3.92 -48.15 8.21
CA ASP A 349 -4.91 -48.68 9.14
C ASP A 349 -5.31 -47.60 10.15
N VAL A 350 -6.51 -47.77 10.71
CA VAL A 350 -7.00 -47.00 11.85
C VAL A 350 -7.26 -47.95 13.02
N ALA A 351 -6.69 -47.60 14.16
CA ALA A 351 -6.97 -48.22 15.45
C ALA A 351 -7.91 -47.32 16.25
N HIS A 352 -9.03 -47.89 16.70
CA HIS A 352 -10.01 -47.21 17.52
C HIS A 352 -9.60 -47.35 19.00
N ILE A 353 -8.78 -46.42 19.46
CA ILE A 353 -8.19 -46.44 20.80
C ILE A 353 -9.27 -46.15 21.86
N TYR A 354 -10.21 -45.24 21.59
CA TYR A 354 -11.34 -44.99 22.50
C TYR A 354 -12.59 -44.58 21.69
N PRO A 355 -13.77 -45.16 21.91
CA PRO A 355 -14.04 -46.27 22.81
C PRO A 355 -13.52 -47.60 22.27
N ASN A 356 -12.84 -48.39 23.12
CA ASN A 356 -12.47 -49.78 22.87
C ASN A 356 -13.08 -50.73 23.92
N ALA A 357 -13.21 -52.03 23.61
CA ALA A 357 -13.85 -53.02 24.48
C ALA A 357 -13.03 -53.47 25.72
N GLY A 358 -11.75 -53.09 25.79
CA GLY A 358 -10.77 -53.58 26.76
C GLY A 358 -10.45 -52.55 27.84
N GLU A 359 -11.09 -51.39 27.79
CA GLU A 359 -10.95 -50.34 28.78
C GLU A 359 -12.26 -50.17 29.57
N PRO A 360 -12.24 -50.38 30.91
CA PRO A 360 -13.43 -50.25 31.74
C PRO A 360 -14.05 -48.84 31.66
N GLY A 361 -15.36 -48.76 31.44
CA GLY A 361 -16.05 -47.46 31.32
C GLY A 361 -15.73 -46.69 30.03
N SER A 362 -15.17 -47.37 29.03
CA SER A 362 -14.99 -46.87 27.67
C SER A 362 -16.34 -46.55 27.00
N GLY A 363 -16.41 -45.44 26.28
CA GLY A 363 -17.64 -44.98 25.61
C GLY A 363 -18.69 -44.37 26.54
N ARG A 364 -18.33 -44.11 27.81
CA ARG A 364 -19.19 -43.40 28.76
C ARG A 364 -19.34 -41.91 28.41
N LEU A 365 -20.35 -41.29 29.02
CA LEU A 365 -20.44 -39.83 29.09
C LEU A 365 -19.30 -39.31 29.99
N LEU A 366 -18.50 -38.39 29.46
CA LEU A 366 -17.43 -37.68 30.14
C LEU A 366 -17.93 -36.30 30.56
N HIS A 367 -17.56 -35.89 31.76
CA HIS A 367 -17.95 -34.58 32.28
C HIS A 367 -17.10 -33.46 31.70
N ALA A 368 -17.66 -32.25 31.67
CA ALA A 368 -16.96 -31.05 31.22
C ALA A 368 -15.57 -30.92 31.88
N LEU A 369 -14.53 -30.71 31.06
CA LEU A 369 -13.13 -30.58 31.49
C LEU A 369 -12.52 -31.81 32.20
N GLU A 370 -13.18 -32.96 32.18
CA GLU A 370 -12.61 -34.21 32.69
C GLU A 370 -11.31 -34.54 31.95
N GLN A 371 -10.27 -34.87 32.72
CA GLN A 371 -8.98 -35.30 32.19
C GLN A 371 -8.77 -36.78 32.49
N PHE A 372 -8.29 -37.53 31.50
CA PHE A 372 -7.94 -38.94 31.65
C PHE A 372 -6.86 -39.33 30.63
N GLU A 373 -6.22 -40.47 30.88
CA GLU A 373 -5.22 -41.04 29.98
C GLU A 373 -5.83 -42.21 29.23
N VAL A 374 -5.58 -42.24 27.93
CA VAL A 374 -5.97 -43.33 27.05
C VAL A 374 -4.73 -44.07 26.60
N GLY A 375 -4.80 -45.41 26.61
CA GLY A 375 -3.67 -46.30 26.28
C GLY A 375 -2.79 -46.70 27.47
N ALA A 376 -3.10 -46.24 28.69
CA ALA A 376 -2.37 -46.59 29.91
C ALA A 376 -2.82 -47.90 30.58
N THR A 377 -3.83 -48.59 30.04
CA THR A 377 -4.40 -49.80 30.64
C THR A 377 -3.43 -50.99 30.48
N PRO A 378 -2.98 -51.67 31.56
CA PRO A 378 -1.95 -52.71 31.49
C PRO A 378 -2.27 -53.90 30.58
N ASN A 379 -3.56 -54.20 30.38
CA ASN A 379 -4.01 -55.33 29.57
C ASN A 379 -4.17 -54.98 28.08
N ARG A 380 -3.96 -53.72 27.68
CA ARG A 380 -4.12 -53.28 26.29
C ARG A 380 -3.25 -52.04 26.02
N THR A 381 -1.99 -52.29 25.69
CA THR A 381 -1.01 -51.26 25.37
C THR A 381 -0.84 -51.10 23.86
N TRP A 382 -0.80 -49.87 23.38
CA TRP A 382 -0.58 -49.55 21.97
C TRP A 382 0.90 -49.35 21.70
N THR A 383 1.59 -50.44 21.40
CA THR A 383 3.04 -50.44 21.17
C THR A 383 3.39 -49.97 19.76
N ILE A 384 4.41 -49.12 19.65
CA ILE A 384 4.91 -48.62 18.37
C ILE A 384 5.81 -49.67 17.73
N CYS A 385 5.43 -50.08 16.51
CA CYS A 385 6.07 -51.16 15.77
C CYS A 385 6.24 -50.81 14.30
N PRO A 386 7.13 -51.53 13.57
CA PRO A 386 7.31 -51.30 12.14
C PRO A 386 6.01 -51.42 11.33
N PRO A 387 5.86 -50.66 10.23
CA PRO A 387 6.81 -49.68 9.72
C PRO A 387 6.74 -48.35 10.48
N PHE A 388 7.86 -47.63 10.46
CA PHE A 388 7.99 -46.35 11.13
C PHE A 388 7.76 -45.19 10.16
N GLY A 389 7.23 -44.08 10.65
CA GLY A 389 6.92 -42.93 9.83
C GLY A 389 6.16 -41.86 10.58
N GLN A 390 5.57 -40.94 9.83
CA GLN A 390 4.59 -40.03 10.40
C GLN A 390 3.33 -40.84 10.70
N GLU A 391 2.74 -40.60 11.86
CA GLU A 391 1.48 -41.17 12.34
C GLU A 391 0.64 -40.07 12.96
N MET A 392 -0.63 -40.37 13.24
CA MET A 392 -1.56 -39.35 13.68
C MET A 392 -2.62 -39.89 14.62
N ILE A 393 -2.85 -39.18 15.71
CA ILE A 393 -3.99 -39.40 16.60
C ILE A 393 -5.00 -38.30 16.36
N THR A 394 -6.27 -38.67 16.27
CA THR A 394 -7.36 -37.72 16.20
C THR A 394 -8.30 -37.91 17.37
N VAL A 395 -8.93 -36.82 17.79
CA VAL A 395 -9.91 -36.80 18.85
C VAL A 395 -11.13 -36.05 18.34
N VAL A 396 -12.30 -36.68 18.41
CA VAL A 396 -13.58 -36.04 18.10
C VAL A 396 -14.44 -36.02 19.35
N ALA A 397 -14.92 -34.84 19.72
CA ALA A 397 -15.81 -34.62 20.87
C ALA A 397 -17.21 -34.27 20.42
N SER A 398 -18.21 -34.98 20.94
CA SER A 398 -19.61 -34.78 20.58
C SER A 398 -20.52 -34.83 21.82
N PRO A 399 -21.50 -33.94 21.96
CA PRO A 399 -22.47 -33.98 23.07
C PRO A 399 -23.44 -35.17 22.98
N ARG A 400 -23.50 -35.87 21.84
CA ARG A 400 -24.31 -37.07 21.62
C ARG A 400 -23.44 -38.18 21.00
N PRO A 401 -23.76 -39.47 21.21
CA PRO A 401 -22.99 -40.54 20.59
C PRO A 401 -22.94 -40.40 19.06
N LEU A 402 -21.74 -40.41 18.47
CA LEU A 402 -21.54 -40.34 17.02
C LEU A 402 -22.02 -41.62 16.31
N TYR A 403 -21.88 -42.74 16.99
CA TYR A 403 -22.32 -44.05 16.54
C TYR A 403 -22.67 -44.94 17.74
N GLN A 404 -23.55 -45.92 17.51
CA GLN A 404 -23.96 -46.93 18.51
C GLN A 404 -23.37 -48.32 18.22
N GLU A 405 -22.81 -48.51 17.03
CA GLU A 405 -22.21 -49.78 16.60
C GLU A 405 -20.80 -49.93 17.19
N THR A 406 -20.44 -51.14 17.62
CA THR A 406 -19.06 -51.44 18.01
C THR A 406 -18.21 -51.55 16.74
N LEU A 407 -17.23 -50.65 16.61
CA LEU A 407 -16.24 -50.75 15.54
C LEU A 407 -15.22 -51.87 15.86
N PRO A 408 -14.65 -52.53 14.83
CA PRO A 408 -13.45 -53.35 15.01
C PRO A 408 -12.36 -52.53 15.70
N GLU A 409 -11.48 -53.18 16.47
CA GLU A 409 -10.39 -52.46 17.15
C GLU A 409 -9.39 -51.85 16.17
N VAL A 410 -9.07 -52.58 15.10
CA VAL A 410 -8.25 -52.10 13.98
C VAL A 410 -8.98 -52.44 12.69
N GLN A 411 -9.02 -51.48 11.76
CA GLN A 411 -9.56 -51.69 10.42
C GLN A 411 -8.86 -50.80 9.40
N PRO A 412 -8.94 -51.12 8.09
CA PRO A 412 -8.37 -50.27 7.06
C PRO A 412 -9.03 -48.89 7.04
N ALA A 413 -8.24 -47.81 6.94
CA ALA A 413 -8.79 -46.46 6.88
C ALA A 413 -9.69 -46.25 5.65
N GLN A 414 -9.46 -47.01 4.57
CA GLN A 414 -10.27 -46.95 3.35
C GLN A 414 -11.74 -47.31 3.62
N GLU A 415 -11.98 -48.21 4.56
CA GLU A 415 -13.32 -48.64 4.97
C GLU A 415 -13.93 -47.71 6.03
N TYR A 416 -13.10 -47.15 6.91
CA TYR A 416 -13.56 -46.28 7.99
C TYR A 416 -13.90 -44.86 7.54
N LEU A 417 -13.07 -44.23 6.70
CA LEU A 417 -13.21 -42.82 6.35
C LEU A 417 -14.57 -42.46 5.71
N PRO A 418 -15.18 -43.30 4.85
CA PRO A 418 -16.53 -43.06 4.36
C PRO A 418 -17.57 -43.03 5.49
N LYS A 419 -17.46 -43.94 6.48
CA LYS A 419 -18.35 -44.00 7.65
C LYS A 419 -18.17 -42.78 8.54
N LEU A 420 -16.92 -42.42 8.86
CA LEU A 420 -16.61 -41.21 9.63
C LEU A 420 -17.21 -39.96 8.97
N ARG A 421 -17.06 -39.81 7.64
CA ARG A 421 -17.66 -38.70 6.90
C ARG A 421 -19.19 -38.66 7.05
N GLN A 422 -19.85 -39.82 6.95
CA GLN A 422 -21.30 -39.90 7.14
C GLN A 422 -21.72 -39.50 8.57
N MET A 423 -20.99 -39.96 9.60
CA MET A 423 -21.26 -39.62 11.00
C MET A 423 -21.08 -38.13 11.28
N LEU A 424 -20.03 -37.51 10.71
CA LEU A 424 -19.76 -36.08 10.84
C LEU A 424 -20.81 -35.25 10.09
N GLU A 425 -21.18 -35.61 8.87
CA GLU A 425 -22.22 -34.88 8.12
C GLU A 425 -23.59 -34.97 8.79
N ALA A 426 -23.95 -36.13 9.35
CA ALA A 426 -25.17 -36.29 10.14
C ALA A 426 -25.22 -35.37 11.37
N ASN A 427 -24.05 -34.93 11.86
CA ASN A 427 -23.91 -34.03 13.00
C ASN A 427 -23.40 -32.63 12.60
N ARG A 428 -23.40 -32.27 11.31
CA ARG A 428 -22.79 -31.02 10.81
C ARG A 428 -23.38 -29.75 11.44
N GLY A 429 -24.67 -29.78 11.75
CA GLY A 429 -25.41 -28.69 12.41
C GLY A 429 -25.15 -28.58 13.92
N ASN A 430 -24.39 -29.49 14.52
CA ASN A 430 -24.06 -29.44 15.94
C ASN A 430 -22.88 -28.48 16.17
N PRO A 431 -23.09 -27.33 16.83
CA PRO A 431 -22.03 -26.36 17.06
C PRO A 431 -21.00 -26.82 18.10
N GLN A 432 -21.34 -27.82 18.91
CA GLN A 432 -20.46 -28.39 19.94
C GLN A 432 -19.66 -29.60 19.43
N LEU A 433 -19.84 -30.03 18.18
CA LEU A 433 -18.98 -31.06 17.60
C LEU A 433 -17.60 -30.44 17.32
N LEU A 434 -16.58 -30.94 18.01
CA LEU A 434 -15.20 -30.46 17.95
C LEU A 434 -14.25 -31.57 17.55
N ALA A 435 -13.10 -31.19 16.99
CA ALA A 435 -12.01 -32.13 16.73
C ALA A 435 -10.64 -31.54 17.09
N ALA A 436 -9.71 -32.43 17.43
CA ALA A 436 -8.30 -32.13 17.56
C ALA A 436 -7.50 -33.26 16.92
N HIS A 437 -6.25 -32.99 16.56
CA HIS A 437 -5.32 -34.03 16.10
C HIS A 437 -3.91 -33.71 16.55
N LEU A 438 -3.11 -34.75 16.67
CA LEU A 438 -1.70 -34.72 17.01
C LEU A 438 -0.96 -35.58 15.99
N PHE A 439 0.07 -35.00 15.36
CA PHE A 439 1.02 -35.76 14.56
C PHE A 439 2.13 -36.29 15.46
N MET A 440 2.60 -37.47 15.13
CA MET A 440 3.71 -38.14 15.79
C MET A 440 4.67 -38.67 14.73
N GLN A 441 5.96 -38.71 15.06
CA GLN A 441 6.99 -39.31 14.23
C GLN A 441 7.51 -40.55 14.96
N THR A 442 7.32 -41.71 14.37
CA THR A 442 7.86 -42.97 14.88
C THR A 442 9.19 -43.28 14.21
N GLU A 443 10.13 -43.82 14.99
CA GLU A 443 11.48 -44.16 14.54
C GLU A 443 11.91 -45.52 15.12
N PRO A 444 12.76 -46.28 14.39
CA PRO A 444 13.32 -47.51 14.93
C PRO A 444 14.17 -47.23 16.17
N GLU A 445 14.14 -48.12 17.16
CA GLU A 445 15.14 -48.08 18.23
C GLU A 445 16.52 -48.39 17.62
N THR A 446 17.51 -47.55 17.93
CA THR A 446 18.88 -47.67 17.40
C THR A 446 19.88 -48.12 18.46
N ASP A 447 19.52 -48.00 19.75
CA ASP A 447 20.31 -48.47 20.86
C ASP A 447 20.28 -50.02 20.95
N PRO A 448 21.41 -50.72 20.74
CA PRO A 448 21.45 -52.17 20.78
C PRO A 448 20.97 -52.76 22.10
N ALA A 449 21.13 -52.03 23.23
CA ALA A 449 20.71 -52.50 24.55
C ALA A 449 19.18 -52.56 24.70
N ARG A 450 18.46 -51.64 24.04
CA ARG A 450 16.99 -51.54 24.11
C ARG A 450 16.28 -52.19 22.92
N LYS A 451 16.98 -52.36 21.80
CA LYS A 451 16.42 -52.96 20.57
C LYS A 451 15.79 -54.33 20.78
N SER A 452 16.45 -55.22 21.53
CA SER A 452 15.92 -56.57 21.78
C SER A 452 14.60 -56.53 22.55
N GLN A 453 14.48 -55.63 23.53
CA GLN A 453 13.27 -55.47 24.31
C GLN A 453 12.14 -54.87 23.47
N ALA A 454 12.46 -53.87 22.64
CA ALA A 454 11.52 -53.24 21.71
C ALA A 454 10.95 -54.26 20.71
N MET A 455 11.80 -55.10 20.10
CA MET A 455 11.37 -56.16 19.19
C MET A 455 10.45 -57.19 19.88
N MET A 456 10.74 -57.55 21.14
CA MET A 456 9.89 -58.47 21.90
C MET A 456 8.51 -57.85 22.20
N ALA A 457 8.46 -56.56 22.53
CA ALA A 457 7.20 -55.85 22.74
C ALA A 457 6.32 -55.83 21.48
N CYS A 458 6.93 -55.73 20.29
CA CYS A 458 6.22 -55.80 19.01
C CYS A 458 5.80 -57.21 18.58
N ALA A 459 6.40 -58.25 19.14
CA ALA A 459 6.11 -59.63 18.80
C ALA A 459 5.02 -60.27 19.68
N MET A 460 4.60 -59.60 20.77
CA MET A 460 3.52 -60.12 21.62
C MET A 460 2.15 -59.80 21.00
N PRO A 461 1.31 -60.81 20.70
CA PRO A 461 -0.06 -60.54 20.29
C PRO A 461 -0.84 -59.92 21.44
N ALA A 462 -1.77 -59.01 21.13
CA ALA A 462 -2.60 -58.28 22.09
C ALA A 462 -3.41 -59.18 23.06
N ASP A 463 -3.53 -60.47 22.77
CA ASP A 463 -4.26 -61.46 23.59
C ASP A 463 -3.39 -62.29 24.54
N ALA A 464 -2.07 -62.03 24.66
CA ALA A 464 -1.17 -62.85 25.46
C ALA A 464 -0.56 -62.10 26.66
N VAL A 465 -1.40 -61.65 27.59
CA VAL A 465 -0.97 -61.40 28.98
C VAL A 465 -1.56 -62.51 29.85
N PRO A 466 -0.75 -63.38 30.47
CA PRO A 466 -1.28 -64.38 31.39
C PRO A 466 -1.86 -63.65 32.60
N SER A 467 -3.12 -63.95 32.90
CA SER A 467 -3.77 -63.64 34.17
C SER A 467 -2.88 -64.13 35.31
N GLN A 468 -2.22 -63.19 36.01
CA GLN A 468 -1.58 -63.51 37.28
C GLN A 468 -2.69 -63.89 38.27
N GLU A 469 -2.61 -65.12 38.77
CA GLU A 469 -3.44 -65.66 39.84
C GLU A 469 -3.48 -64.69 41.04
N PRO A 470 -4.64 -64.54 41.71
CA PRO A 470 -4.69 -63.81 42.96
C PRO A 470 -3.96 -64.63 44.03
N ALA A 471 -2.94 -64.03 44.65
CA ALA A 471 -2.32 -64.59 45.85
C ALA A 471 -3.37 -64.71 46.96
N GLN A 472 -3.40 -65.90 47.57
CA GLN A 472 -4.24 -66.28 48.71
C GLN A 472 -3.92 -65.50 49.98
#